data_AF-A0A9X3F2K2-F1
#
_entry.id   AF-A0A9X3F2K2-F1
#
_cell.length_a   1.000
_cell.length_b   1.000
_cell.length_c   1.000
_cell.angle_alpha   90.00
_cell.angle_beta   90.00
_cell.angle_gamma   90.00
#
_symmetry.space_group_name_H-M   'P 1'
#
loop_
_entity.id
_entity.type
_entity.pdbx_description
1 polymer ?
#
loop_
_entity_poly.entity_id
_entity_poly.type
_entity_poly.pdbx_seq_one_letter_code
_entity_poly.pdbx_strand_id
1 'polypeptide(L)'
;MQAVRGTGGSGGALDPFGQEGADGVDTVRWIEQQPWFDGRLGTFGASYYGFTQWALAREAGPTLKALCLQATASQFRDQTYAGEGYSLDATLSWTQLMSALIARRGVLAMQLWAVAAAARSFSSSR
;
A
#
# COMPACT_ATOMS: atom_id res chain seq x y z
N MET A 1 -1.96 10.09 -7.50
CA MET A 1 -1.60 8.89 -6.71
C MET A 1 -2.29 8.96 -5.37
N GLN A 2 -2.75 7.82 -4.85
CA GLN A 2 -3.46 7.70 -3.58
C GLN A 2 -2.68 6.81 -2.64
N ALA A 3 -2.59 7.18 -1.36
CA ALA A 3 -2.08 6.30 -0.32
C ALA A 3 -3.19 5.38 0.19
N VAL A 4 -2.89 4.09 0.32
CA VAL A 4 -3.83 3.09 0.87
C VAL A 4 -4.19 3.47 2.31
N ARG A 5 -5.46 3.25 2.70
CA ARG A 5 -5.95 3.49 4.08
C ARG A 5 -5.00 2.86 5.11
N GLY A 6 -4.68 3.62 6.16
CA GLY A 6 -3.70 3.25 7.18
C GLY A 6 -2.23 3.43 6.80
N THR A 7 -1.92 3.94 5.60
CA THR A 7 -0.53 4.15 5.13
C THR A 7 -0.34 5.57 4.59
N GLY A 8 0.90 6.02 4.44
CA GLY A 8 1.21 7.24 3.68
C GLY A 8 0.60 8.56 4.18
N GLY A 9 -0.10 8.56 5.32
CA GLY A 9 -0.85 9.71 5.84
C GLY A 9 -2.37 9.60 5.69
N SER A 10 -2.86 8.59 4.96
CA SER A 10 -4.27 8.22 4.96
C SER A 10 -4.68 7.75 6.35
N GLY A 11 -5.86 8.17 6.80
CA GLY A 11 -6.46 7.71 8.05
C GLY A 11 -6.90 6.24 8.00
N GLY A 12 -7.53 5.78 9.08
CA GLY A 12 -8.01 4.40 9.21
C GLY A 12 -6.92 3.39 9.59
N ALA A 13 -7.28 2.11 9.57
CA ALA A 13 -6.36 1.00 9.77
C ALA A 13 -6.08 0.32 8.42
N LEU A 14 -4.87 -0.23 8.26
CA LEU A 14 -4.54 -1.04 7.10
C LEU A 14 -5.10 -2.45 7.29
N ASP A 15 -5.99 -2.87 6.40
CA ASP A 15 -6.39 -4.27 6.20
C ASP A 15 -5.95 -4.69 4.78
N PRO A 16 -4.77 -5.32 4.64
CA PRO A 16 -4.22 -5.62 3.32
C PRO A 16 -5.12 -6.54 2.50
N PHE A 17 -5.31 -6.19 1.23
CA PHE A 17 -6.09 -6.95 0.25
C PHE A 17 -7.61 -7.03 0.51
N GLY A 18 -8.10 -6.55 1.65
CA GLY A 18 -9.52 -6.59 2.03
C GLY A 18 -10.31 -5.31 1.71
N GLN A 19 -9.66 -4.15 1.71
CA GLN A 19 -10.32 -2.84 1.67
C GLN A 19 -10.25 -2.14 0.31
N GLU A 20 -9.43 -2.65 -0.61
CA GLU A 20 -9.00 -1.97 -1.84
C GLU A 20 -10.13 -1.75 -2.84
N GLY A 21 -11.10 -2.67 -2.90
CA GLY A 21 -12.26 -2.54 -3.78
C GLY A 21 -13.11 -1.34 -3.38
N ALA A 22 -13.58 -1.33 -2.13
CA ALA A 22 -14.41 -0.26 -1.57
C ALA A 22 -13.70 1.10 -1.60
N ASP A 23 -12.44 1.17 -1.16
CA ASP A 23 -11.66 2.41 -1.16
C ASP A 23 -11.42 2.93 -2.59
N GLY A 24 -11.22 2.00 -3.53
CA GLY A 24 -11.12 2.31 -4.95
C GLY A 24 -12.41 2.93 -5.48
N VAL A 25 -13.57 2.31 -5.23
CA VAL A 25 -14.88 2.82 -5.69
C VAL A 25 -15.15 4.22 -5.15
N ASP A 26 -14.92 4.45 -3.87
CA ASP A 26 -15.12 5.78 -3.28
C ASP A 26 -14.18 6.82 -3.89
N THR A 27 -12.95 6.42 -4.23
CA THR A 27 -12.02 7.29 -4.95
C THR A 27 -12.50 7.58 -6.37
N VAL A 28 -13.01 6.59 -7.10
CA VAL A 28 -13.57 6.79 -8.44
C VAL A 28 -14.77 7.73 -8.40
N ARG A 29 -15.70 7.54 -7.46
CA ARG A 29 -16.85 8.43 -7.25
C ARG A 29 -16.42 9.87 -6.96
N TRP A 30 -15.38 10.04 -6.16
CA TRP A 30 -14.81 11.36 -5.92
C TRP A 30 -14.23 11.96 -7.20
N ILE A 31 -13.46 11.19 -7.98
CA ILE A 31 -12.90 11.62 -9.28
C ILE A 31 -14.03 12.03 -10.26
N GLU A 32 -15.11 11.26 -10.32
CA GLU A 32 -16.27 11.52 -11.20
C GLU A 32 -16.95 12.87 -10.94
N GLN A 33 -16.85 13.40 -9.72
CA GLN A 33 -17.43 14.68 -9.33
C GLN A 33 -16.53 15.88 -9.66
N GLN A 34 -15.30 15.64 -10.11
CA GLN A 34 -14.36 16.72 -10.34
C GLN A 34 -14.62 17.43 -11.68
N PRO A 35 -14.54 18.77 -11.74
CA PRO A 35 -14.87 19.54 -12.95
C PRO A 35 -13.89 19.28 -14.11
N TRP A 36 -12.72 18.73 -13.81
CA TRP A 36 -11.69 18.38 -14.78
C TRP A 36 -11.82 16.95 -15.32
N PHE A 37 -12.73 16.14 -14.78
CA PHE A 37 -12.88 14.76 -15.19
C PHE A 37 -13.68 14.65 -16.49
N ASP A 38 -13.12 13.97 -17.49
CA ASP A 38 -13.69 13.86 -18.84
C ASP A 38 -14.56 12.60 -19.04
N GLY A 39 -14.84 11.87 -17.96
CA GLY A 39 -15.62 10.63 -17.97
C GLY A 39 -14.81 9.35 -18.23
N ARG A 40 -13.47 9.43 -18.32
CA ARG A 40 -12.64 8.26 -18.60
C ARG A 40 -11.55 8.07 -17.55
N LEU A 41 -11.56 6.92 -16.89
CA LEU A 41 -10.51 6.55 -15.94
C LEU A 41 -9.65 5.40 -16.49
N GLY A 42 -8.34 5.58 -16.44
CA GLY A 42 -7.35 4.53 -16.61
C GLY A 42 -6.49 4.41 -15.37
N THR A 43 -5.99 3.21 -15.09
CA THR A 43 -5.09 2.96 -13.97
C THR A 43 -3.81 2.27 -14.44
N PHE A 44 -2.72 2.48 -13.71
CA PHE A 44 -1.45 1.83 -13.99
C PHE A 44 -0.70 1.56 -12.69
N GLY A 45 0.09 0.48 -12.67
CA GLY A 45 0.94 0.18 -11.52
C GLY A 45 1.40 -1.27 -11.45
N ALA A 46 2.47 -1.46 -10.70
CA ALA A 46 3.08 -2.76 -10.47
C ALA A 46 2.74 -3.35 -9.10
N SER A 47 2.88 -4.67 -8.95
CA SER A 47 2.81 -5.36 -7.66
C SER A 47 1.51 -5.05 -6.90
N TYR A 48 1.57 -4.54 -5.67
CA TYR A 48 0.39 -4.18 -4.88
C TYR A 48 -0.50 -3.12 -5.57
N TYR A 49 0.10 -2.17 -6.30
CA TYR A 49 -0.67 -1.21 -7.12
C TYR A 49 -1.37 -1.89 -8.30
N GLY A 50 -0.85 -3.02 -8.77
CA GLY A 50 -1.54 -3.87 -9.73
C GLY A 50 -2.71 -4.64 -9.09
N PHE A 51 -2.57 -5.06 -7.85
CA PHE A 51 -3.65 -5.74 -7.13
C PHE A 51 -4.83 -4.80 -6.87
N THR A 52 -4.57 -3.57 -6.44
CA THR A 52 -5.62 -2.57 -6.17
C THR A 52 -6.46 -2.28 -7.42
N GLN A 53 -5.86 -2.36 -8.61
CA GLN A 53 -6.57 -2.25 -9.89
C GLN A 53 -7.53 -3.42 -10.11
N TRP A 54 -7.11 -4.66 -9.83
CA TRP A 54 -8.00 -5.82 -9.89
C TRP A 54 -9.15 -5.72 -8.88
N ALA A 55 -8.86 -5.29 -7.65
CA ALA A 55 -9.88 -5.08 -6.62
C ALA A 55 -10.91 -4.03 -7.07
N LEU A 56 -10.47 -2.89 -7.59
CA LEU A 56 -11.33 -1.83 -8.12
C LEU A 56 -12.16 -2.31 -9.32
N ALA A 57 -11.56 -3.06 -10.25
CA ALA A 57 -12.20 -3.46 -11.50
C ALA A 57 -13.47 -4.31 -11.29
N ARG A 58 -13.61 -4.95 -10.13
CA ARG A 58 -14.82 -5.70 -9.77
C ARG A 58 -16.04 -4.80 -9.56
N GLU A 59 -15.83 -3.52 -9.24
CA GLU A 59 -16.89 -2.63 -8.75
C GLU A 59 -16.95 -1.27 -9.47
N ALA A 60 -15.92 -0.88 -10.23
CA ALA A 60 -15.75 0.48 -10.79
C ALA A 60 -16.76 0.91 -11.88
N GLY A 61 -17.59 -0.01 -12.38
CA GLY A 61 -18.58 0.29 -13.42
C GLY A 61 -17.98 0.76 -14.75
N PRO A 62 -18.76 1.45 -15.60
CA PRO A 62 -18.34 1.79 -16.97
C PRO A 62 -17.26 2.87 -17.04
N THR A 63 -16.99 3.61 -15.96
CA THR A 63 -16.04 4.72 -15.93
C THR A 63 -14.59 4.25 -16.10
N LEU A 64 -14.27 3.06 -15.58
CA LEU A 64 -12.96 2.44 -15.72
C LEU A 64 -12.80 1.84 -17.12
N LYS A 65 -11.92 2.44 -17.93
CA LYS A 65 -11.71 2.07 -19.34
C LYS A 65 -10.51 1.16 -19.56
N ALA A 66 -9.50 1.24 -18.70
CA ALA A 66 -8.26 0.49 -18.87
C ALA A 66 -7.53 0.22 -17.55
N LEU A 67 -6.88 -0.94 -17.49
CA LEU A 67 -5.92 -1.34 -16.47
C LEU A 67 -4.56 -1.58 -17.14
N CYS A 68 -3.50 -1.03 -16.58
CA CYS A 68 -2.12 -1.29 -17.01
C CYS A 68 -1.37 -1.96 -15.85
N LEU A 69 -1.38 -3.29 -15.86
CA LEU A 69 -0.95 -4.14 -14.76
C LEU A 69 0.47 -4.65 -15.00
N GLN A 70 1.32 -4.62 -13.96
CA GLN A 70 2.70 -5.09 -14.04
C GLN A 70 3.04 -5.98 -12.83
N ALA A 71 3.67 -7.14 -13.05
CA ALA A 71 4.18 -8.02 -11.98
C ALA A 71 3.21 -8.18 -10.79
N THR A 72 1.96 -8.55 -11.06
CA THR A 72 0.89 -8.65 -10.08
C THR A 72 0.03 -9.89 -10.32
N ALA A 73 -0.85 -10.22 -9.38
CA ALA A 73 -1.84 -11.28 -9.53
C ALA A 73 -3.23 -10.77 -9.13
N SER A 74 -4.27 -11.37 -9.73
CA SER A 74 -5.67 -11.01 -9.47
C SER A 74 -6.23 -11.59 -8.18
N GLN A 75 -5.55 -12.56 -7.58
CA GLN A 75 -5.94 -13.21 -6.34
C GLN A 75 -4.83 -13.13 -5.30
N PHE A 76 -5.22 -12.93 -4.04
CA PHE A 76 -4.28 -12.92 -2.92
C PHE A 76 -3.54 -14.25 -2.76
N ARG A 77 -4.22 -15.38 -3.03
CA ARG A 77 -3.61 -16.72 -2.98
C ARG A 77 -2.36 -16.77 -3.85
N ASP A 78 -2.45 -16.36 -5.11
CA ASP A 78 -1.36 -16.49 -6.08
C ASP A 78 -0.19 -15.55 -5.76
N GLN A 79 -0.38 -14.52 -4.93
CA GLN A 79 0.70 -13.68 -4.41
C GLN A 79 1.43 -14.33 -3.23
N THR A 80 0.73 -15.16 -2.47
CA THR A 80 1.20 -15.73 -1.21
C THR A 80 1.71 -17.18 -1.38
N TYR A 81 1.17 -17.89 -2.37
CA TYR A 81 1.46 -19.28 -2.65
C TYR A 81 1.98 -19.44 -4.08
N ALA A 82 3.16 -20.02 -4.21
CA ALA A 82 3.67 -20.51 -5.49
C ALA A 82 3.12 -21.93 -5.73
N GLY A 83 1.97 -22.01 -6.41
CA GLY A 83 1.20 -23.25 -6.49
C GLY A 83 0.65 -23.64 -5.12
N GLU A 84 1.11 -24.77 -4.58
CA GLU A 84 0.74 -25.22 -3.23
C GLU A 84 1.78 -24.84 -2.16
N GLY A 85 2.94 -24.31 -2.58
CA GLY A 85 4.00 -23.89 -1.66
C GLY A 85 3.74 -22.51 -1.08
N TYR A 86 3.74 -22.38 0.24
CA TYR A 86 3.66 -21.09 0.90
C TYR A 86 4.99 -20.33 0.77
N SER A 87 4.93 -19.13 0.19
CA SER A 87 6.09 -18.25 0.01
C SER A 87 6.41 -17.52 1.32
N LEU A 88 7.01 -18.25 2.27
CA LEU A 88 7.34 -17.73 3.60
C LEU A 88 8.23 -16.50 3.54
N ASP A 89 9.29 -16.54 2.73
CA ASP A 89 10.25 -15.44 2.59
C ASP A 89 9.58 -14.15 2.06
N ALA A 90 8.76 -14.28 1.01
CA ALA A 90 8.04 -13.15 0.42
C ALA A 90 7.04 -12.56 1.42
N THR A 91 6.32 -13.41 2.17
CA THR A 91 5.34 -12.93 3.15
C THR A 91 6.02 -12.22 4.31
N LEU A 92 7.07 -12.81 4.90
CA LEU A 92 7.81 -12.19 6.00
C LEU A 92 8.47 -10.87 5.58
N SER A 93 9.10 -10.85 4.41
CA SER A 93 9.74 -9.64 3.86
C SER A 93 8.73 -8.52 3.68
N TRP A 94 7.55 -8.84 3.13
CA TRP A 94 6.48 -7.87 2.95
C TRP A 94 5.87 -7.41 4.28
N THR A 95 5.65 -8.32 5.24
CA THR A 95 5.17 -7.98 6.58
C THR A 95 6.14 -7.04 7.31
N GLN A 96 7.45 -7.28 7.19
CA GLN A 96 8.46 -6.38 7.76
C GLN A 96 8.41 -4.99 7.12
N LEU A 97 8.29 -4.92 5.79
CA LEU A 97 8.15 -3.66 5.06
C LEU A 97 6.88 -2.89 5.50
N MET A 98 5.74 -3.57 5.58
CA MET A 98 4.49 -2.96 6.03
C MET A 98 4.56 -2.52 7.49
N SER A 99 5.21 -3.30 8.36
CA SER A 99 5.42 -2.93 9.76
C SER A 99 6.20 -1.62 9.86
N ALA A 100 7.25 -1.44 9.05
CA ALA A 100 7.99 -0.18 9.01
C ALA A 100 7.15 1.00 8.49
N LEU A 101 6.29 0.78 7.49
CA LEU A 101 5.41 1.81 6.91
C LEU A 101 4.29 2.26 7.85
N ILE A 102 3.70 1.33 8.59
CA ILE A 102 2.58 1.58 9.53
C ILE A 102 3.11 2.12 10.85
N ALA A 103 4.32 1.72 11.29
CA ALA A 103 4.91 2.11 12.55
C ALA A 103 5.42 3.56 12.57
N ARG A 104 4.63 4.54 12.09
CA ARG A 104 4.84 6.00 12.18
C ARG A 104 5.14 6.56 13.59
N ARG A 105 5.33 5.71 14.61
CA ARG A 105 5.85 6.03 15.96
C ARG A 105 7.26 5.47 16.27
N GLY A 106 7.73 4.41 15.60
CA GLY A 106 8.96 3.70 15.96
C GLY A 106 10.23 4.22 15.32
N VAL A 107 10.19 4.60 14.03
CA VAL A 107 11.39 5.01 13.28
C VAL A 107 11.99 6.31 13.82
N LEU A 108 11.14 7.30 14.15
CA LEU A 108 11.59 8.54 14.77
C LEU A 108 12.16 8.29 16.17
N ALA A 109 11.51 7.44 16.97
CA ALA A 109 12.00 7.08 18.30
C ALA A 109 13.34 6.33 18.25
N MET A 110 13.53 5.43 17.26
CA MET A 110 14.78 4.70 17.03
C MET A 110 15.90 5.62 16.54
N GLN A 111 15.61 6.56 15.63
CA GLN A 111 16.58 7.58 15.19
C GLN A 111 16.97 8.52 16.34
N LEU A 112 16.01 9.01 17.12
CA LEU A 112 16.27 9.86 18.28
C LEU A 112 17.04 9.11 19.38
N TRP A 113 16.73 7.82 19.59
CA TRP A 113 17.49 6.97 20.51
C TRP A 113 18.93 6.76 20.04
N ALA A 114 19.14 6.47 18.76
CA ALA A 114 20.47 6.28 18.19
C ALA A 114 21.33 7.55 18.30
N VAL A 115 20.74 8.73 18.03
CA VAL A 115 21.40 10.03 18.23
C VAL A 115 21.72 10.28 19.70
N ALA A 116 20.79 10.00 20.61
CA ALA A 116 21.00 10.16 22.05
C ALA A 116 21.99 9.16 22.65
N ALA A 117 22.14 7.98 22.07
CA ALA A 117 23.15 6.98 22.46
C ALA A 117 24.55 7.41 22.00
N ALA A 118 24.68 7.89 20.76
CA ALA A 118 25.93 8.42 20.23
C ALA A 118 26.43 9.68 20.96
N ALA A 119 25.51 10.55 21.39
CA ALA A 119 25.86 11.72 22.20
C ALA A 119 26.40 11.33 23.59
N ARG A 120 25.87 10.26 24.19
CA ARG A 120 26.29 9.76 25.51
C ARG A 120 27.66 9.06 25.47
N SER A 121 27.99 8.37 24.38
CA SER A 121 29.33 7.77 24.23
C SER A 121 30.43 8.82 24.06
N PHE A 122 30.10 10.02 23.58
CA PHE A 122 31.04 11.13 23.43
C PHE A 122 31.27 11.92 24.74
N SER A 123 30.32 11.87 25.68
CA SER A 123 30.45 12.55 26.98
C SER A 123 31.18 11.72 28.03
N SER A 124 31.26 10.39 27.87
CA SER A 124 31.95 9.48 28.80
C SER A 124 33.43 9.26 28.50
N SER A 125 33.96 9.90 27.45
CA SER A 125 35.35 9.77 26.99
C SER A 125 36.19 11.04 27.21
N ARG A 126 35.82 11.88 28.20
CA ARG A 126 36.62 13.01 28.68
C ARG A 126 36.94 12.85 30.15
#